data_AF-A0A527XD87-F1
#
_entry.id   AF-A0A527XD87-F1
#
_cell.length_a   1.000
_cell.length_b   1.000
_cell.length_c   1.000
_cell.angle_alpha   90.00
_cell.angle_beta   90.00
_cell.angle_gamma   90.00
#
_symmetry.space_group_name_H-M   'P 1'
#
loop_
_entity.id
_entity.type
_entity.pdbx_description
1 polymer ?
#
loop_
_entity_poly.entity_id
_entity_poly.type
_entity_poly.pdbx_seq_one_letter_code
_entity_poly.pdbx_strand_id
1 'polypeptide(L)' 'SASQTDFDFARWCIEEGGVPADVSLQVLVQCRPELITRTFEALKGAHRPIVHFYNSTSELQRRVVFEKDVAG' A
#
# COMPACT_ATOMS: atom_id res chain seq x y z
N SER A 1 -0.03 6.31 -0.78
CA SER A 1 -1.32 6.73 -1.39
C SER A 1 -2.19 7.56 -0.46
N ALA A 2 -2.19 7.30 0.86
CA ALA A 2 -2.93 8.10 1.85
C ALA A 2 -2.12 9.25 2.50
N SER A 3 -0.79 9.21 2.43
CA SER A 3 0.13 10.21 2.95
C SER A 3 1.06 10.69 1.83
N GLN A 4 1.25 12.02 1.71
CA GLN A 4 2.20 12.59 0.75
C GLN A 4 3.64 12.35 1.19
N THR A 5 3.94 12.50 2.48
CA THR A 5 5.28 12.28 3.03
C THR A 5 5.74 10.83 2.82
N ASP A 6 4.86 9.84 2.97
CA ASP A 6 5.19 8.43 2.73
C ASP A 6 5.45 8.16 1.25
N PHE A 7 4.71 8.84 0.37
CA PHE A 7 4.93 8.76 -1.07
C PHE A 7 6.31 9.31 -1.43
N ASP A 8 6.64 10.51 -0.93
CA ASP A 8 7.92 11.17 -1.20
C ASP A 8 9.10 10.35 -0.63
N PHE A 9 8.93 9.75 0.55
CA PHE A 9 9.93 8.86 1.12
C PHE A 9 10.15 7.60 0.27
N ALA A 10 9.07 6.97 -0.21
CA ALA A 10 9.19 5.81 -1.10
C ALA A 10 9.89 6.18 -2.43
N ARG A 11 9.60 7.36 -3.00
CA ARG A 11 10.31 7.88 -4.17
C ARG A 11 11.78 8.09 -3.89
N TRP A 12 12.10 8.78 -2.79
CA TRP A 12 13.46 9.05 -2.37
C TRP A 12 14.26 7.75 -2.18
N CYS A 13 13.70 6.73 -1.53
CA CYS A 13 14.36 5.43 -1.38
C CYS A 13 14.74 4.81 -2.73
N ILE A 14 13.88 4.94 -3.74
CA ILE A 14 14.07 4.34 -5.07
C ILE A 14 15.06 5.17 -5.91
N GLU A 15 14.96 6.50 -5.84
CA GLU A 15 15.73 7.41 -6.71
C GLU A 15 17.11 7.73 -6.15
N GLU A 16 17.24 7.84 -4.82
CA GLU A 16 18.46 8.32 -4.15
C GLU A 16 18.93 7.43 -2.99
N GLY A 17 18.01 6.72 -2.34
CA GLY A 17 18.28 6.03 -1.08
C GLY A 17 19.19 4.79 -1.17
N GLY A 18 19.53 4.34 -2.38
CA GLY A 18 20.51 3.25 -2.58
C GLY A 18 20.08 1.93 -1.95
N VAL A 19 18.81 1.56 -2.07
CA VAL A 19 18.26 0.33 -1.46
C VAL A 19 19.06 -0.90 -1.93
N PRO A 20 19.63 -1.69 -1.01
CA PRO A 20 20.38 -2.90 -1.35
C PRO A 20 19.55 -3.91 -2.16
N ALA A 21 20.20 -4.67 -3.03
CA ALA A 21 19.53 -5.62 -3.93
C ALA A 21 18.80 -6.77 -3.20
N ASP A 22 19.22 -7.09 -1.98
CA ASP A 22 18.62 -8.11 -1.12
C ASP A 22 17.49 -7.56 -0.21
N VAL A 23 17.22 -6.26 -0.27
CA VAL A 23 16.15 -5.59 0.48
C VAL A 23 14.94 -5.35 -0.42
N SER A 24 13.74 -5.56 0.13
CA SER A 24 12.47 -5.37 -0.58
C SER A 24 11.63 -4.31 0.10
N LEU A 25 11.35 -3.22 -0.61
CA LEU A 25 10.49 -2.14 -0.12
C LEU A 25 9.05 -2.64 0.00
N GLN A 26 8.44 -2.47 1.18
CA GLN A 26 7.05 -2.80 1.42
C GLN A 26 6.24 -1.54 1.66
N VAL A 27 5.07 -1.44 1.03
CA VAL A 27 4.10 -0.35 1.21
C VAL A 27 2.73 -0.91 1.57
N LEU A 28 2.01 -0.21 2.44
CA LEU A 28 0.66 -0.57 2.88
C LEU A 28 -0.38 0.24 2.11
N VAL A 29 -1.47 -0.41 1.68
CA VAL A 29 -2.55 0.25 0.94
C VAL A 29 -3.93 -0.35 1.25
N GLN A 30 -4.97 0.49 1.26
CA GLN A 30 -6.36 0.00 1.34
C GLN A 30 -6.84 -0.50 -0.03
N CYS A 31 -7.85 -1.37 -0.07
CA CYS A 31 -8.33 -1.99 -1.31
C CYS A 31 -9.08 -1.06 -2.30
N ARG A 32 -9.00 0.26 -2.18
CA ARG A 32 -9.65 1.18 -3.13
C ARG A 32 -8.81 1.31 -4.42
N PRO A 33 -9.39 1.18 -5.63
CA PRO A 33 -8.63 1.16 -6.89
C PRO A 33 -7.70 2.36 -7.10
N GLU A 34 -8.15 3.56 -6.75
CA GLU A 34 -7.39 4.80 -6.89
C GLU A 34 -6.18 4.84 -5.93
N LEU A 35 -6.32 4.27 -4.74
CA LEU A 35 -5.24 4.18 -3.77
C LEU A 35 -4.20 3.15 -4.20
N ILE A 36 -4.65 2.02 -4.75
CA ILE A 36 -3.76 1.00 -5.32
C ILE A 36 -2.97 1.60 -6.48
N THR A 37 -3.64 2.27 -7.42
CA THR A 37 -2.99 2.93 -8.57
C THR A 37 -1.86 3.87 -8.12
N ARG A 38 -2.17 4.78 -7.17
CA ARG A 38 -1.17 5.70 -6.60
C ARG A 38 -0.04 4.99 -5.87
N THR A 39 -0.30 3.84 -5.25
CA THR A 39 0.75 3.03 -4.60
C THR A 39 1.71 2.43 -5.63
N PHE A 40 1.21 1.98 -6.78
CA PHE A 40 2.07 1.51 -7.87
C PHE A 40 2.93 2.64 -8.47
N GLU A 41 2.37 3.86 -8.58
CA GLU A 41 3.13 5.05 -9.01
C GLU A 41 4.30 5.34 -8.05
N ALA A 42 4.07 5.25 -6.73
CA ALA A 42 5.11 5.46 -5.72
C ALA A 42 6.28 4.46 -5.87
N LEU A 43 5.98 3.22 -6.25
CA LEU A 43 6.94 2.13 -6.35
C LEU A 43 7.65 2.01 -7.71
N LYS A 44 7.36 2.90 -8.67
CA LYS A 44 7.93 2.82 -10.01
C LYS A 44 9.46 2.85 -9.98
N GLY A 45 10.11 1.80 -10.48
CA GLY A 45 11.57 1.65 -10.49
C GLY A 45 12.13 0.80 -9.33
N ALA A 46 11.31 0.41 -8.35
CA ALA A 46 11.74 -0.53 -7.31
C ALA A 46 12.05 -1.92 -7.91
N HIS A 47 13.10 -2.56 -7.42
CA HIS A 47 13.56 -3.85 -7.96
C HIS A 47 12.62 -5.02 -7.64
N ARG A 48 12.19 -5.14 -6.37
CA ARG A 48 11.29 -6.21 -5.91
C ARG A 48 10.37 -5.71 -4.78
N PRO A 49 9.41 -4.82 -5.09
CA PRO A 49 8.53 -4.26 -4.06
C PRO A 49 7.46 -5.26 -3.60
N ILE A 50 7.02 -5.11 -2.35
CA ILE A 50 5.90 -5.84 -1.76
C ILE A 50 4.73 -4.86 -1.56
N VAL A 51 3.60 -5.15 -2.19
CA VAL A 51 2.36 -4.40 -1.97
C VAL A 51 1.50 -5.14 -0.96
N HIS A 52 1.44 -4.60 0.26
CA HIS A 52 0.58 -5.12 1.31
C HIS A 52 -0.77 -4.39 1.25
N PHE A 53 -1.75 -4.98 0.57
CA PHE A 53 -3.11 -4.47 0.59
C PHE A 53 -3.91 -5.08 1.75
N TYR A 54 -4.83 -4.33 2.33
CA TYR A 54 -5.66 -4.83 3.42
C TYR A 54 -7.08 -4.25 3.39
N ASN A 55 -8.00 -5.02 3.96
CA ASN A 55 -9.30 -4.58 4.43
C ASN A 55 -9.58 -5.23 5.78
N SER A 56 -10.41 -4.59 6.60
CA SER A 56 -10.81 -5.17 7.88
C SER A 56 -11.82 -6.29 7.67
N THR A 57 -11.64 -7.40 8.40
CA THR A 57 -12.47 -8.60 8.30
C THR A 57 -13.16 -8.96 9.61
N SER A 58 -13.00 -8.17 10.68
CA SER A 58 -13.59 -8.46 11.99
C SER A 58 -15.12 -8.39 11.95
N GLU A 59 -15.81 -9.23 12.72
CA GLU A 59 -17.28 -9.27 12.75
C GLU A 59 -17.88 -7.90 13.10
N LEU A 60 -17.27 -7.21 14.06
CA LEU A 60 -17.69 -5.89 14.49
C LEU A 60 -17.65 -4.89 13.31
N GLN A 61 -16.53 -4.80 12.60
CA GLN A 61 -16.42 -3.84 11.50
C GLN A 61 -17.28 -4.22 10.29
N ARG A 62 -17.43 -5.52 9.99
CA ARG A 62 -18.40 -5.95 8.96
C ARG A 62 -19.81 -5.43 9.26
N ARG A 63 -20.25 -5.54 10.51
CA ARG A 63 -21.59 -5.11 10.93
C ARG A 63 -21.78 -3.59 11.02
N VAL A 64 -20.81 -2.85 11.56
CA VAL A 64 -21.04 -1.44 11.95
C VAL A 64 -20.25 -0.40 11.14
N VAL A 65 -19.27 -0.83 10.35
CA VAL A 65 -18.47 0.08 9.51
C VAL A 65 -18.80 -0.11 8.03
N PHE A 66 -18.84 -1.37 7.58
CA PHE A 66 -19.05 -1.68 6.17
C PHE A 66 -20.50 -2.05 5.84
N GLU A 67 -21.29 -2.45 6.84
CA GLU A 67 -22.66 -2.96 6.67
C GLU A 67 -22.74 -4.08 5.62
N LYS A 68 -21.76 -5.01 5.68
CA LYS A 68 -21.58 -6.10 4.72
C LYS A 68 -21.44 -7.46 5.40
N ASP A 69 -21.80 -8.53 4.68
CA ASP A 69 -21.56 -9.91 5.11
C ASP A 69 -20.21 -10.44 4.61
N VAL A 70 -19.99 -11.76 4.68
CA VAL A 70 -18.73 -12.37 4.23
C VAL A 70 -18.66 -12.49 2.69
N ALA A 71 -19.80 -12.61 2.01
CA ALA A 71 -19.87 -12.71 0.56
C ALA A 71 -19.64 -11.35 -0.13
N GLY A 72 -19.92 -10.25 0.57
CA GLY A 72 -19.55 -8.90 0.19
C GLY A 72 -20.73 -8.00 -0.11
#